data_AF-A0A255S7A5-F1
#
_entry.id   AF-A0A255S7A5-F1
#
_cell.length_a   1.000
_cell.length_b   1.000
_cell.length_c   1.000
_cell.angle_alpha   90.00
_cell.angle_beta   90.00
_cell.angle_gamma   90.00
#
_symmetry.space_group_name_H-M   'P 1'
#
loop_
_entity.id
_entity.type
_entity.pdbx_description
1 polymer ?
#
loop_
_entity_poly.entity_id
_entity_poly.type
_entity_poly.pdbx_seq_one_letter_code
_entity_poly.pdbx_strand_id
1 'polypeptide(L)' 'MSKAVGVSLPTTTCVINELMKAGLVREAGKKDNSAGRIPMVYDLMPAAGYFVGVNPEMDCLALAASDFCGNLITEKVTVP' A
#
# COMPACT_ATOMS: atom_id res chain seq x y z
N MET A 1 11.61 -5.57 8.59
CA MET A 1 11.09 -6.33 7.44
C MET A 1 11.46 -7.81 7.54
N SER A 2 12.70 -8.26 7.28
CA SER A 2 13.10 -9.69 7.35
C SER A 2 12.65 -10.41 8.65
N LYS A 3 12.91 -9.81 9.82
CA LYS A 3 12.49 -10.36 11.12
C LYS A 3 10.95 -10.40 11.33
N ALA A 4 10.22 -9.53 10.67
CA ALA A 4 8.75 -9.45 10.78
C ALA A 4 8.03 -10.43 9.85
N VAL A 5 8.64 -10.73 8.69
CA VAL A 5 8.09 -11.64 7.66
C VAL A 5 8.62 -13.07 7.83
N GLY A 6 9.62 -13.29 8.69
CA GLY A 6 10.17 -14.63 8.97
C GLY A 6 11.07 -15.20 7.86
N VAL A 7 11.48 -14.37 6.90
CA VAL A 7 12.34 -14.78 5.77
C VAL A 7 13.72 -14.12 5.85
N SER A 8 14.72 -14.73 5.19
CA SER A 8 16.10 -14.23 5.20
C SER A 8 16.21 -12.81 4.63
N LEU A 9 17.27 -12.07 4.97
CA LEU A 9 17.50 -10.73 4.43
C LEU A 9 17.64 -10.71 2.88
N PRO A 10 18.41 -11.64 2.25
CA PRO A 10 18.43 -11.75 0.78
C PRO A 10 17.04 -12.02 0.19
N THR A 11 16.27 -12.95 0.77
CA THR A 11 14.91 -13.26 0.30
C THR A 11 13.98 -12.07 0.42
N THR A 12 14.02 -11.36 1.55
CA THR A 12 13.24 -10.13 1.77
C THR A 12 13.55 -9.09 0.70
N THR A 13 14.83 -8.92 0.38
CA THR A 13 15.27 -7.95 -0.65
C THR A 13 14.80 -8.37 -2.04
N CYS A 14 14.86 -9.67 -2.35
CA CYS A 14 14.37 -10.20 -3.63
C CYS A 14 12.86 -9.91 -3.81
N VAL A 15 12.05 -10.23 -2.81
CA VAL A 15 10.59 -9.99 -2.84
C VAL A 15 10.28 -8.50 -2.97
N ILE A 16 10.97 -7.63 -2.22
CA ILE A 16 10.77 -6.18 -2.34
C ILE A 16 11.13 -5.69 -3.74
N ASN A 17 12.23 -6.18 -4.32
CA ASN A 17 12.62 -5.85 -5.70
C ASN A 17 11.60 -6.31 -6.74
N GLU A 18 10.99 -7.48 -6.56
CA GLU A 18 9.91 -7.97 -7.43
C GLU A 18 8.67 -7.07 -7.33
N LEU A 19 8.27 -6.69 -6.11
CA LEU A 19 7.14 -5.78 -5.89
C LEU A 19 7.40 -4.37 -6.46
N MET A 20 8.64 -3.88 -6.38
CA MET A 20 9.03 -2.61 -7.02
C MET A 20 8.98 -2.71 -8.55
N LYS A 21 9.46 -3.81 -9.14
CA LYS A 21 9.35 -4.06 -10.59
C LYS A 21 7.90 -4.16 -11.06
N ALA A 22 7.03 -4.71 -10.22
CA ALA A 22 5.59 -4.77 -10.46
C ALA A 22 4.89 -3.41 -10.27
N GLY A 23 5.60 -2.37 -9.81
CA GLY A 23 5.04 -1.04 -9.57
C GLY A 23 4.16 -0.93 -8.31
N LEU A 24 4.19 -1.94 -7.43
CA LEU A 24 3.37 -1.99 -6.21
C LEU A 24 4.02 -1.29 -5.02
N VAL A 25 5.35 -1.21 -5.02
CA VAL A 25 6.17 -0.66 -3.94
C VAL A 25 7.13 0.40 -4.49
N ARG A 26 7.43 1.43 -3.69
CA ARG A 26 8.41 2.48 -3.99
C ARG A 26 9.36 2.69 -2.82
N GLU A 27 10.53 3.26 -3.10
CA GLU A 27 11.43 3.74 -2.04
C GLU A 27 10.89 5.03 -1.42
N ALA A 28 10.76 5.04 -0.10
CA ALA A 28 10.30 6.19 0.69
C ALA A 28 11.45 6.92 1.41
N GLY A 29 12.69 6.57 1.07
CA GLY A 29 13.91 7.21 1.57
C GLY A 29 14.66 6.38 2.60
N LYS A 30 15.54 7.06 3.34
CA LYS A 30 16.46 6.48 4.31
C LYS A 30 16.07 6.91 5.71
N LYS A 31 16.08 5.99 6.68
CA LYS A 31 15.80 6.36 8.08
C LYS A 31 17.06 6.97 8.71
N ASP A 32 17.02 8.27 8.98
CA ASP A 32 18.20 9.07 9.30
C ASP A 32 18.80 8.83 10.71
N ASN A 33 18.07 8.13 11.59
CA ASN A 33 18.42 8.04 13.01
C ASN A 33 18.99 6.67 13.44
N SER A 34 19.80 6.03 12.58
CA SER A 34 20.44 4.75 12.90
C SER A 34 21.96 4.87 12.98
N ALA A 35 22.54 4.56 14.14
CA ALA A 35 23.97 4.29 14.24
C ALA A 35 24.29 2.99 13.46
N GLY A 36 25.05 3.08 12.38
CA GLY A 36 25.42 1.93 11.52
C GLY A 36 24.78 1.98 10.13
N ARG A 37 24.49 0.81 9.54
CA ARG A 37 23.93 0.71 8.18
C ARG A 37 22.53 1.33 8.14
N ILE A 38 22.41 2.42 7.39
CA ILE A 38 21.17 3.18 7.23
C ILE A 38 20.11 2.30 6.53
N PRO A 39 18.96 2.01 7.17
CA PRO A 39 17.93 1.18 6.57
C PRO A 39 17.12 2.00 5.55
N MET A 40 16.88 1.38 4.39
CA MET A 40 15.94 1.88 3.39
C MET A 40 14.51 1.65 3.85
N VAL A 41 13.67 2.68 3.68
CA VAL A 41 12.23 2.64 3.93
C VAL A 41 11.53 2.46 2.60
N TYR A 42 10.53 1.59 2.58
CA TYR A 42 9.70 1.32 1.42
C TYR A 42 8.24 1.65 1.77
N ASP A 43 7.50 2.08 0.77
CA ASP A 43 6.09 2.45 0.86
C ASP A 43 5.33 1.83 -0.31
N LEU A 44 4.01 1.70 -0.18
CA LEU A 44 3.17 1.27 -1.29
C LEU A 44 3.09 2.38 -2.34
N MET A 45 2.86 2.00 -3.59
CA MET A 45 2.55 2.94 -4.66
C MET A 45 1.04 3.20 -4.66
N PRO A 46 0.54 4.39 -4.25
CA PRO A 46 -0.90 4.62 -4.15
C PRO A 46 -1.63 4.44 -5.50
N ALA A 47 -0.96 4.77 -6.60
CA ALA A 47 -1.48 4.65 -7.95
C ALA A 47 -1.38 3.23 -8.55
N ALA A 48 -0.91 2.23 -7.80
CA ALA A 48 -0.80 0.85 -8.29
C ALA A 48 -2.16 0.18 -8.53
N GLY A 49 -3.23 0.73 -7.96
CA GLY A 49 -4.58 0.22 -8.12
C GLY A 49 -5.59 1.10 -7.41
N TYR A 50 -6.85 0.90 -7.77
CA TYR A 50 -8.00 1.56 -7.17
C TYR A 50 -9.04 0.52 -6.80
N PHE A 51 -9.70 0.73 -5.67
CA PHE A 51 -10.77 -0.13 -5.18
C PHE A 51 -12.07 0.64 -5.13
N VAL A 52 -13.18 -0.01 -5.44
CA VAL A 52 -14.53 0.55 -5.27
C VAL A 52 -15.30 -0.36 -4.33
N GLY A 53 -15.69 0.19 -3.18
CA GLY A 53 -16.61 -0.43 -2.23
C GLY A 53 -18.05 -0.05 -2.55
N VAL A 54 -18.95 -1.03 -2.47
CA VAL A 54 -20.39 -0.84 -2.61
C VAL A 54 -21.06 -1.36 -1.35
N ASN A 55 -21.82 -0.50 -0.68
CA ASN A 55 -22.64 -0.87 0.47
C ASN A 55 -24.12 -0.66 0.11
N PRO A 56 -24.89 -1.74 -0.10
CA PRO A 56 -26.32 -1.64 -0.32
C PRO A 56 -27.06 -1.35 0.99
N GLU A 57 -27.86 -0.29 0.98
CA GLU A 57 -28.78 0.08 2.05
C GLU A 57 -30.24 -0.10 1.59
N MET A 58 -31.19 0.15 2.48
CA MET A 58 -32.61 -0.14 2.23
C MET A 58 -33.17 0.57 0.98
N ASP A 59 -32.81 1.84 0.79
CA ASP A 59 -33.33 2.69 -0.29
C ASP A 59 -32.22 3.35 -1.14
N CYS A 60 -30.96 3.00 -0.92
CA CYS A 60 -29.86 3.57 -1.68
C CYS A 60 -28.60 2.70 -1.67
N LEU A 61 -27.65 3.04 -2.54
CA LEU A 61 -26.29 2.52 -2.53
C LEU A 61 -25.33 3.59 -2.02
N ALA A 62 -24.47 3.20 -1.08
CA ALA A 62 -23.26 3.96 -0.76
C ALA A 62 -22.08 3.38 -1.55
N LEU A 63 -21.38 4.26 -2.26
CA LEU A 63 -20.21 3.93 -3.06
C LEU A 63 -19.00 4.67 -2.51
N ALA A 64 -17.88 3.99 -2.38
CA ALA A 64 -16.61 4.59 -1.98
C ALA A 64 -15.50 4.12 -2.91
N ALA A 65 -14.61 5.01 -3.33
CA ALA A 65 -13.40 4.65 -4.07
C ALA A 65 -12.17 4.98 -3.24
N SER A 66 -11.20 4.07 -3.20
CA SER A 66 -9.93 4.24 -2.50
C SER A 66 -8.74 3.89 -3.39
N ASP A 67 -7.58 4.43 -3.05
CA ASP A 67 -6.30 4.10 -3.69
C ASP A 67 -5.72 2.77 -3.15
N PHE A 68 -4.56 2.36 -3.67
CA PHE A 68 -3.91 1.11 -3.26
C PHE A 68 -3.40 1.13 -1.81
N CYS A 69 -3.22 2.31 -1.22
CA CYS A 69 -2.88 2.48 0.18
C CYS A 69 -4.12 2.50 1.10
N GLY A 70 -5.33 2.42 0.53
CA GLY A 70 -6.59 2.49 1.26
C GLY A 70 -7.04 3.92 1.58
N ASN A 71 -6.39 4.95 1.01
CA ASN A 71 -6.87 6.32 1.20
C ASN A 71 -8.15 6.52 0.38
N LEU A 72 -9.17 7.10 1.01
CA LEU A 72 -10.43 7.42 0.34
C LEU A 72 -10.20 8.54 -0.69
N ILE A 73 -10.53 8.27 -1.94
CA ILE A 73 -10.48 9.23 -3.05
C ILE A 73 -11.83 9.95 -3.15
N THR A 74 -12.91 9.20 -3.08
CA THR A 74 -14.27 9.75 -3.15
C THR A 74 -15.26 8.82 -2.49
N GLU A 75 -16.35 9.40 -2.01
CA GLU A 75 -17.50 8.68 -1.47
C GLU A 75 -18.77 9.36 -1.99
N LYS A 76 -19.76 8.54 -2.34
CA LYS A 76 -21.09 8.99 -2.70
C LYS A 76 -22.10 8.15 -1.97
N VAL A 77 -22.78 8.80 -1.02
CA VAL A 77 -23.90 8.22 -0.27
C VAL A 77 -25.19 8.62 -0.98
N THR A 78 -26.21 7.75 -0.93
CA THR A 78 -27.52 8.02 -1.53
C THR A 78 -27.54 8.00 -3.06
N VAL A 79 -26.86 7.02 -3.66
CA VAL A 79 -27.10 6.70 -5.08
C VAL A 79 -28.43 5.91 -5.14
N PRO A 80 -29.47 6.42 -5.83
CA PRO A 80 -30.76 5.74 -5.92
C PRO A 80 -30.68 4.44 -6.71
#